data_AF-A0AAD9B9Q4-F1
#
_entry.id   AF-A0AAD9B9Q4-F1
#
_cell.length_a   1.000
_cell.length_b   1.000
_cell.length_c   1.000
_cell.angle_alpha   90.00
_cell.angle_beta   90.00
_cell.angle_gamma   90.00
#
_symmetry.space_group_name_H-M   'P 1'
#
loop_
_entity.id
_entity.type
_entity.pdbx_description
1 polymer ?
#
loop_
_entity_poly.entity_id
_entity_poly.type
_entity_poly.pdbx_seq_one_letter_code
_entity_poly.pdbx_strand_id
1 'polypeptide(L)'
;MWPLYWAAARTYAPYITFPVAFVVGAVGYHLEWFIRGTPKPLEQKSILEQREERKLQEQEGLDSTQVVSLKEKLEFTPRAALNRNRPQES
;
A
#
# COMPACT_ATOMS: atom_id res chain seq x y z
N MET A 1 15.38 -13.86 -59.34
CA MET A 1 15.73 -14.31 -57.97
C MET A 1 15.47 -13.25 -56.89
N TRP A 2 15.80 -11.96 -57.11
CA TRP A 2 15.56 -10.88 -56.15
C TRP A 2 14.10 -10.71 -55.65
N PRO A 3 13.07 -10.79 -56.52
CA PRO A 3 11.68 -10.69 -56.06
C PRO A 3 11.25 -11.85 -55.15
N LEU A 4 11.88 -13.01 -55.30
CA LEU A 4 11.58 -14.20 -54.49
C LEU A 4 12.08 -14.02 -53.05
N TYR A 5 13.25 -13.41 -52.87
CA TYR A 5 13.76 -13.07 -51.54
C TYR A 5 12.89 -12.04 -50.84
N TRP A 6 12.38 -11.03 -51.56
CA TRP A 6 11.45 -10.04 -51.00
C TRP A 6 10.10 -10.65 -50.61
N ALA A 7 9.56 -11.55 -51.43
CA ALA A 7 8.34 -12.28 -51.13
C ALA A 7 8.52 -13.19 -49.90
N ALA A 8 9.60 -13.96 -49.85
CA ALA A 8 9.92 -14.83 -48.72
C ALA A 8 10.15 -14.01 -47.44
N ALA A 9 10.92 -12.91 -47.51
CA ALA A 9 11.15 -12.04 -46.37
C ALA A 9 9.83 -11.50 -45.79
N ARG A 10 8.88 -11.06 -46.63
CA ARG A 10 7.58 -10.58 -46.15
C ARG A 10 6.73 -11.68 -45.52
N THR A 11 6.76 -12.89 -46.08
CA THR A 11 6.00 -14.04 -45.56
C THR A 11 6.56 -14.58 -44.25
N TYR A 12 7.89 -14.64 -44.13
CA TYR A 12 8.55 -15.21 -42.96
C TYR A 12 8.96 -14.17 -41.90
N ALA A 13 8.92 -12.87 -42.22
CA ALA A 13 9.26 -11.80 -41.28
C ALA A 13 8.52 -11.94 -39.94
N PRO A 14 7.19 -12.14 -39.89
CA PRO A 14 6.49 -12.24 -38.60
C PRO A 14 6.99 -13.40 -37.73
N TYR A 15 7.36 -14.52 -38.36
CA TYR A 15 7.83 -15.71 -37.65
C TYR A 15 9.23 -15.55 -37.07
N ILE A 16 10.03 -14.59 -37.57
CA ILE A 16 11.38 -14.31 -37.09
C ILE A 16 11.35 -13.11 -36.14
N THR A 17 10.62 -12.06 -36.48
CA THR A 17 10.58 -10.83 -35.69
C THR A 17 9.85 -11.03 -34.37
N PHE A 18 8.80 -11.84 -34.33
CA PHE A 18 8.05 -12.08 -33.09
C PHE A 18 8.88 -12.80 -32.02
N PRO A 19 9.55 -13.94 -32.30
CA PRO A 19 10.43 -14.59 -31.32
C PRO A 19 11.59 -13.68 -30.88
N VAL A 20 12.20 -12.94 -31.82
CA VAL A 20 13.29 -12.01 -31.49
C VAL A 20 12.78 -10.91 -30.56
N ALA A 21 11.65 -10.28 -30.89
CA ALA A 21 11.06 -9.24 -30.05
C ALA A 21 10.66 -9.77 -28.68
N PHE A 22 10.12 -10.99 -28.60
CA PHE A 22 9.78 -11.64 -27.34
C PHE A 22 11.02 -11.87 -26.47
N VAL A 23 12.11 -12.38 -27.04
CA VAL A 23 13.37 -12.59 -26.30
C VAL A 23 13.96 -11.27 -25.83
N VAL A 24 14.01 -10.26 -26.70
CA VAL A 24 14.50 -8.93 -26.34
C VAL A 24 13.64 -8.31 -25.24
N GLY A 25 12.31 -8.44 -25.32
CA GLY A 25 11.38 -7.96 -24.30
C GLY A 25 11.57 -8.69 -22.97
N ALA A 26 11.74 -10.01 -22.99
CA ALA A 26 11.99 -10.80 -21.77
C ALA A 26 13.31 -10.41 -21.10
N VAL A 27 14.38 -10.25 -21.88
CA VAL A 27 15.69 -9.80 -21.38
C VAL A 27 15.60 -8.37 -20.85
N GLY A 28 14.95 -7.48 -21.59
CA GLY A 28 14.72 -6.09 -21.19
C GLY A 28 13.93 -6.00 -19.88
N TYR A 29 12.90 -6.83 -19.71
CA TYR A 29 12.12 -6.90 -18.47
C TYR A 29 12.97 -7.38 -17.28
N HIS A 30 13.81 -8.39 -17.48
CA HIS A 30 14.71 -8.87 -16.43
C HIS A 30 15.77 -7.82 -16.09
N LEU A 31 16.29 -7.10 -17.09
CA LEU A 31 17.25 -6.02 -16.87
C LEU A 31 16.61 -4.83 -16.17
N GLU A 32 15.39 -4.46 -16.56
CA GLU A 32 14.59 -3.44 -15.88
C GLU A 32 14.35 -3.84 -14.43
N TRP A 33 13.96 -5.09 -14.16
CA TRP A 33 13.81 -5.59 -12.80
C TRP A 33 15.12 -5.49 -12.01
N PHE A 34 16.24 -5.88 -12.64
CA PHE A 34 17.56 -5.81 -12.00
C PHE A 34 17.96 -4.37 -11.65
N ILE A 35 17.68 -3.41 -12.52
CA ILE A 35 18.01 -1.98 -12.31
C ILE A 35 17.02 -1.31 -11.35
N ARG A 36 15.73 -1.61 -11.45
CA ARG A 36 14.64 -1.04 -10.62
C ARG A 36 14.76 -1.49 -9.16
N GLY A 37 15.50 -2.57 -8.89
CA GLY A 37 15.64 -3.16 -7.56
C GLY A 37 14.32 -3.77 -7.08
N THR A 38 14.31 -4.33 -5.87
CA THR A 38 13.05 -4.75 -5.24
C THR A 38 12.11 -3.55 -5.21
N PRO A 39 10.95 -3.58 -5.89
CA PRO A 39 9.97 -2.54 -5.69
C PRO A 39 9.75 -2.48 -4.19
N LYS A 40 10.01 -1.32 -3.56
CA LYS A 40 9.52 -1.12 -2.20
C LYS A 40 8.06 -1.51 -2.28
N PRO A 41 7.59 -2.49 -1.50
CA PRO A 41 6.16 -2.67 -1.38
C PRO A 41 5.69 -1.28 -0.98
N LEU A 42 5.00 -0.60 -1.90
CA LEU A 42 4.10 0.46 -1.51
C LEU A 42 3.16 -0.35 -0.63
N GLU A 43 3.44 -0.37 0.68
CA GLU A 43 2.52 -0.90 1.63
C GLU A 43 1.22 -0.26 1.21
N GLN A 44 0.29 -1.09 0.72
CA GLN A 44 -1.05 -0.64 0.37
C GLN A 44 -1.76 -0.41 1.70
N LYS A 45 -1.11 0.32 2.61
CA LYS A 45 -1.64 0.71 3.88
C LYS A 45 -2.85 1.53 3.55
N SER A 46 -4.00 1.00 3.95
CA SER A 46 -5.24 1.71 3.76
C SER A 46 -5.13 3.06 4.44
N ILE A 47 -5.90 4.05 3.97
CA ILE A 47 -5.91 5.38 4.59
C ILE A 47 -6.25 5.28 6.10
N LEU A 48 -6.98 4.24 6.50
CA LEU A 48 -7.27 3.94 7.90
C LEU A 48 -6.02 3.50 8.67
N GLU A 49 -5.25 2.54 8.14
CA GLU A 49 -4.00 2.09 8.76
C GLU A 49 -2.99 3.23 8.90
N GLN A 50 -2.86 4.11 7.90
CA GLN A 50 -2.01 5.31 8.02
C GLN A 50 -2.51 6.32 9.05
N ARG A 51 -3.81 6.36 9.34
CA ARG A 51 -4.36 7.23 10.40
C ARG A 51 -4.12 6.61 11.77
N GLU A 52 -4.27 5.30 11.89
CA GLU A 52 -4.00 4.57 13.12
C GLU A 52 -2.51 4.63 13.49
N GLU A 53 -1.61 4.46 12.52
CA GLU A 53 -0.18 4.57 12.74
C GLU A 53 0.24 5.97 13.19
N ARG A 54 -0.38 7.03 12.64
CA ARG A 54 -0.18 8.41 13.13
C ARG A 54 -0.67 8.60 14.56
N LYS A 55 -1.84 8.06 14.89
CA LYS A 55 -2.36 8.10 16.27
C LYS A 55 -1.46 7.32 17.24
N LEU A 56 -0.93 6.18 16.80
CA LEU A 56 -0.01 5.36 17.58
C LEU A 56 1.28 6.14 17.86
N GLN A 57 1.87 6.74 16.82
CA GLN A 57 3.08 7.56 16.94
C GLN A 57 2.89 8.79 17.85
N GLU A 58 1.72 9.42 17.82
CA GLU A 58 1.36 10.51 18.75
C GLU A 58 1.21 10.01 20.20
N GLN A 59 0.82 8.74 20.40
CA GLN A 59 0.65 8.12 21.72
C GLN A 59 1.95 7.53 22.29
N GLU A 60 2.92 7.15 21.45
CA GLU A 60 4.21 6.58 21.87
C GLU A 60 5.03 7.51 22.78
N GLY A 61 4.76 8.81 22.77
CA GLY A 61 5.40 9.82 23.63
C GLY A 61 4.57 10.31 24.81
N LEU A 62 3.33 9.81 24.99
CA LEU A 62 2.44 10.25 26.05
C LEU A 62 2.33 9.16 27.13
N ASP A 63 2.63 9.55 28.37
CA ASP A 63 2.45 8.69 29.55
C ASP A 63 0.95 8.43 29.78
N SER A 64 0.46 7.30 29.27
CA SER A 64 -0.93 6.87 29.37
C SER A 64 -1.40 6.62 30.81
N THR A 65 -0.49 6.60 31.77
CA THR A 65 -0.76 6.46 33.20
C THR A 65 -1.02 7.79 33.92
N GLN A 66 -0.71 8.94 33.31
CA GLN A 66 -1.00 10.27 33.85
C GLN A 66 -2.37 10.80 33.38
N VAL A 67 -3.41 10.02 33.63
CA VAL A 67 -4.79 10.47 33.46
C VAL A 67 -5.29 11.11 34.74
N VAL A 68 -5.80 12.35 34.64
CA VAL A 68 -6.50 13.04 35.73
C VAL A 68 -7.58 12.12 36.28
N SER A 69 -7.58 11.89 37.59
CA SER A 69 -8.48 10.92 38.21
C SER A 69 -9.94 11.23 37.85
N LEU A 70 -10.70 10.21 37.47
CA LEU A 70 -12.12 10.36 37.11
C LEU A 70 -12.96 10.96 38.25
N LYS A 71 -12.45 10.88 39.50
CA LYS A 71 -13.03 11.48 40.70
C LYS A 71 -13.02 13.02 40.62
N GLU A 72 -11.96 13.60 40.08
CA GLU A 72 -11.79 15.05 39.87
C GLU A 72 -12.66 15.56 38.72
N LYS A 73 -12.84 14.77 37.65
CA LYS A 73 -13.76 15.10 36.55
C LYS A 73 -15.24 15.03 36.92
N LEU A 74 -15.61 14.32 37.99
CA LEU A 74 -16.98 14.22 38.49
C LEU A 74 -17.48 15.54 39.10
N GLU A 75 -16.57 16.37 39.61
CA GLU A 75 -16.90 17.69 40.15
C GLU A 75 -17.15 18.71 39.04
N PHE A 76 -16.46 18.56 37.90
CA PHE A 76 -16.53 19.53 36.80
C PHE A 76 -17.56 19.19 35.72
N THR A 77 -18.03 17.94 35.64
CA THR A 77 -18.94 17.48 34.58
C THR A 77 -20.36 17.28 35.12
N PRO A 78 -21.41 17.83 34.47
CA PRO A 78 -22.78 17.67 34.94
C PRO A 78 -23.18 16.18 34.98
N ARG A 79 -23.61 15.70 36.17
CA ARG A 79 -23.98 14.30 36.44
C ARG A 79 -25.01 13.73 35.45
N ALA A 80 -25.84 14.59 34.86
CA ALA A 80 -26.85 14.24 33.86
C ALA A 80 -26.25 13.64 32.57
N ALA A 81 -25.07 14.11 32.14
CA ALA A 81 -24.41 13.59 30.94
C ALA A 81 -23.75 12.23 31.19
N LEU A 82 -23.20 12.01 32.40
CA LEU A 82 -22.47 10.79 32.75
C LEU A 82 -23.40 9.61 33.04
N ASN A 83 -24.56 9.84 33.67
CA ASN A 83 -25.48 8.77 34.05
C ASN A 83 -26.31 8.20 32.89
N ARG A 84 -26.23 8.80 31.69
CA ARG A 84 -27.00 8.37 30.52
C ARG A 84 -26.58 7.00 29.97
N ASN A 85 -25.31 6.62 30.16
CA ASN A 85 -24.75 5.36 29.67
C ASN A 85 -24.43 4.34 30.79
N ARG A 86 -24.77 4.63 32.04
CA ARG A 86 -24.53 3.67 33.14
C ARG A 86 -25.56 2.55 33.02
N PRO A 87 -25.16 1.27 32.88
CA PRO A 87 -26.09 0.17 33.04
C PRO A 87 -26.63 0.24 34.48
N GLN A 88 -27.96 0.22 34.62
CA GLN A 88 -28.57 0.15 35.94
C GLN A 88 -28.15 -1.17 36.56
N GLU A 89 -27.33 -1.12 37.61
CA GLU A 89 -27.01 -2.31 38.41
C GLU A 89 -28.32 -2.82 39.04
N SER A 90 -28.56 -4.12 38.91
CA SER A 90 -29.69 -4.83 39.54
C SER A 90 -29.48 -5.00 41.04
#